data_AF-A0A8R2H3R1-F1
#
_entry.id   AF-A0A8R2H3R1-F1
#
_cell.length_a   1.000
_cell.length_b   1.000
_cell.length_c   1.000
_cell.angle_alpha   90.00
_cell.angle_beta   90.00
_cell.angle_gamma   90.00
#
_symmetry.space_group_name_H-M   'P 1'
#
loop_
_entity.id
_entity.type
_entity.pdbx_description
1 polymer ?
#
loop_
_entity_poly.entity_id
_entity_poly.type
_entity_poly.pdbx_seq_one_letter_code
_entity_poly.pdbx_strand_id
1 'polypeptide(L)'
;MNGDNFYEWFNKILPLLNENAVIVMDNASDHSVKKDPCPVISWKKADIINWLENKGEVVDHIKIKSQLLERAQVLKPQYEQYVIDELAKAANKTVVHVRKLLEEGVERVTPDMWKNFITHVTKEEDKFWQIDVLSDELFDEQEFHVLTITGDTSSDFDSD
;
A
#
# COMPACT_ATOMS: atom_id res chain seq x y z
N MET A 1 13.14 -2.20 12.11
CA MET A 1 12.94 -1.93 13.55
C MET A 1 12.72 -3.31 14.17
N ASN A 2 12.26 -3.46 15.41
CA ASN A 2 11.63 -4.72 15.84
C ASN A 2 10.30 -4.38 16.54
N GLY A 3 9.46 -5.39 16.79
CA GLY A 3 8.14 -5.19 17.39
C GLY A 3 8.17 -4.47 18.74
N ASP A 4 9.13 -4.84 19.59
CA ASP A 4 9.26 -4.27 20.93
C ASP A 4 9.71 -2.80 20.90
N ASN A 5 10.69 -2.47 20.05
CA ASN A 5 11.16 -1.09 19.86
C ASN A 5 10.04 -0.21 19.30
N PHE A 6 9.23 -0.74 18.37
CA PHE A 6 8.07 -0.02 17.87
C PHE A 6 7.04 0.19 18.97
N TYR A 7 6.73 -0.84 19.75
CA TYR A 7 5.78 -0.75 20.86
C TYR A 7 6.18 0.33 21.86
N GLU A 8 7.44 0.36 22.29
CA GLU A 8 7.95 1.39 23.20
C GLU A 8 7.87 2.80 22.60
N TRP A 9 8.28 2.94 21.34
CA TRP A 9 8.19 4.20 20.62
C TRP A 9 6.73 4.67 20.51
N PHE A 10 5.82 3.78 20.15
CA PHE A 10 4.41 4.08 19.97
C PHE A 10 3.77 4.55 21.29
N ASN A 11 4.10 3.88 22.39
CA ASN A 11 3.63 4.27 23.72
C ASN A 11 4.13 5.68 24.14
N LYS A 12 5.32 6.09 23.68
CA LYS A 12 5.85 7.46 23.90
C LYS A 12 5.17 8.50 23.02
N ILE A 13 4.71 8.13 21.82
CA ILE A 13 4.08 9.05 20.87
C ILE A 13 2.59 9.27 21.19
N LEU A 14 1.87 8.24 21.63
CA LEU A 14 0.41 8.32 21.87
C LEU A 14 -0.05 9.49 22.76
N PRO A 15 0.68 9.89 23.83
CA PRO A 15 0.32 11.05 24.64
C PRO A 15 0.56 12.40 23.95
N LEU A 16 1.43 12.45 22.94
CA LEU A 16 1.75 13.68 22.21
C LEU A 16 0.74 13.97 21.09
N LEU A 17 -0.10 12.98 20.74
CA LEU A 17 -1.14 13.12 19.75
C LEU A 17 -2.42 13.68 20.37
N ASN A 18 -3.14 14.49 19.60
CA ASN A 18 -4.43 15.05 19.98
C ASN A 18 -5.44 13.95 20.37
N GLU A 19 -6.41 14.32 21.22
CA GLU A 19 -7.53 13.44 21.55
C GLU A 19 -8.30 13.01 20.29
N ASN A 20 -8.82 11.78 20.28
CA ASN A 20 -9.55 11.19 19.16
C ASN A 20 -8.78 11.15 17.82
N ALA A 21 -7.45 11.27 17.85
CA ALA A 21 -6.63 11.17 16.65
C ALA A 21 -6.83 9.82 15.93
N VAL A 22 -6.83 9.88 14.59
CA VAL A 22 -6.80 8.72 13.70
C VAL A 22 -5.35 8.51 13.25
N ILE A 23 -4.81 7.33 13.51
CA ILE A 23 -3.44 6.95 13.20
C ILE A 23 -3.50 5.95 12.04
N VAL A 24 -2.90 6.29 10.91
CA VAL A 24 -2.89 5.42 9.72
C VAL A 24 -1.57 4.66 9.67
N MET A 25 -1.64 3.33 9.65
CA MET A 25 -0.47 2.44 9.62
C MET A 25 -0.42 1.65 8.31
N ASP A 26 0.77 1.54 7.72
CA ASP A 26 1.05 0.62 6.63
C ASP A 26 1.16 -0.84 7.14
N ASN A 27 1.48 -1.79 6.27
CA ASN A 27 1.48 -3.23 6.59
C ASN A 27 2.88 -3.76 6.97
N ALA A 28 3.69 -2.98 7.71
CA ALA A 28 5.01 -3.44 8.12
C ALA A 28 4.95 -4.41 9.31
N SER A 29 5.89 -5.37 9.36
CA SER A 29 5.89 -6.43 10.38
C SER A 29 6.07 -5.90 11.81
N ASP A 30 6.81 -4.80 11.97
CA ASP A 30 7.20 -4.26 13.27
C ASP A 30 6.01 -3.71 14.07
N HIS A 31 4.94 -3.25 13.41
CA HIS A 31 3.70 -2.82 14.09
C HIS A 31 2.50 -3.71 13.80
N SER A 32 2.70 -4.78 13.02
CA SER A 32 1.70 -5.84 12.80
C SER A 32 1.81 -6.97 13.85
N VAL A 33 2.33 -6.66 15.05
CA VAL A 33 2.47 -7.65 16.14
C VAL A 33 1.08 -8.06 16.63
N LYS A 34 0.79 -9.36 16.51
CA LYS A 34 -0.52 -9.92 16.84
C LYS A 34 -0.69 -10.09 18.34
N LYS A 35 -1.84 -9.68 18.85
CA LYS A 35 -2.23 -9.89 20.26
C LYS A 35 -2.44 -11.37 20.57
N ASP A 36 -3.07 -12.08 19.64
CA ASP A 36 -3.31 -13.52 19.73
C ASP A 36 -2.93 -14.17 18.39
N PRO A 37 -1.73 -14.77 18.29
CA PRO A 37 -1.26 -15.33 17.04
C PRO A 37 -2.09 -16.56 16.65
N CYS A 38 -2.65 -16.53 15.45
CA CYS A 38 -3.34 -17.67 14.87
C CYS A 38 -2.39 -18.89 14.75
N PRO A 39 -2.83 -20.10 15.11
CA PRO A 39 -1.99 -21.29 15.08
C PRO A 39 -1.40 -21.58 13.70
N VAL A 40 -0.15 -22.07 13.69
CA VAL A 40 0.59 -22.43 12.47
C VAL A 40 1.01 -23.90 12.49
N ILE A 41 1.55 -24.40 11.37
CA ILE A 41 1.90 -25.82 11.18
C ILE A 41 2.89 -26.34 12.25
N SER A 42 3.71 -25.48 12.85
CA SER A 42 4.64 -25.86 13.93
C SER A 42 3.97 -26.07 15.30
N TRP A 43 2.75 -25.58 15.54
CA TRP A 43 2.06 -25.69 16.83
C TRP A 43 1.68 -27.14 17.15
N LYS A 44 1.55 -27.52 18.43
CA LYS A 44 1.06 -28.85 18.78
C LYS A 44 -0.45 -28.93 18.54
N LYS A 45 -0.96 -30.14 18.28
CA LYS A 45 -2.41 -30.37 18.05
C LYS A 45 -3.25 -29.84 19.22
N ALA A 46 -2.80 -30.10 20.46
CA ALA A 46 -3.49 -29.63 21.66
C ALA A 46 -3.57 -28.09 21.73
N ASP A 47 -2.50 -27.39 21.39
CA ASP A 47 -2.46 -25.92 21.41
C ASP A 47 -3.41 -25.33 20.36
N ILE A 48 -3.53 -25.97 19.18
CA ILE A 48 -4.49 -25.56 18.13
C ILE A 48 -5.94 -25.76 18.62
N ILE A 49 -6.22 -26.87 19.31
CA ILE A 49 -7.55 -27.15 19.88
C ILE A 49 -7.89 -26.10 20.95
N ASN A 50 -6.99 -25.86 21.90
CA ASN A 50 -7.18 -24.85 22.93
C ASN A 50 -7.44 -23.47 22.32
N TRP A 51 -6.71 -23.10 21.26
CA TRP A 51 -6.92 -21.84 20.58
C TRP A 51 -8.33 -21.75 19.97
N LEU A 52 -8.81 -22.80 19.30
CA LEU A 52 -10.16 -22.85 18.71
C LEU A 52 -11.26 -22.80 19.78
N GLU A 53 -11.11 -23.57 20.86
CA GLU A 53 -12.05 -23.59 21.99
C GLU A 53 -12.11 -22.23 22.70
N ASN A 54 -10.97 -21.55 22.86
CA ASN A 54 -10.91 -20.18 23.39
C ASN A 54 -11.65 -19.16 22.51
N LYS A 55 -11.84 -19.46 21.22
CA LYS A 55 -12.67 -18.65 20.31
C LYS A 55 -14.14 -19.08 20.29
N GLY A 56 -14.52 -20.08 21.09
CA GLY A 56 -15.89 -20.58 21.21
C GLY A 56 -16.26 -21.65 20.18
N GLU A 57 -15.30 -22.21 19.44
CA GLU A 57 -15.58 -23.35 18.55
C GLU A 57 -15.67 -24.65 19.33
N VAL A 58 -16.66 -25.48 18.99
CA VAL A 58 -16.75 -26.86 19.48
C VAL A 58 -15.87 -27.74 18.60
N VAL A 59 -14.75 -28.20 19.14
CA VAL A 59 -13.76 -28.97 18.39
C VAL A 59 -13.90 -30.46 18.66
N ASP A 60 -14.03 -31.25 17.60
CA ASP A 60 -13.88 -32.70 17.69
C ASP A 60 -12.38 -33.06 17.75
N HIS A 61 -11.94 -33.59 18.90
CA HIS A 61 -10.55 -33.97 19.15
C HIS A 61 -10.03 -35.09 18.22
N ILE A 62 -10.92 -35.80 17.51
CA ILE A 62 -10.57 -36.83 16.52
C ILE A 62 -10.01 -36.18 15.24
N LYS A 63 -10.40 -34.94 14.92
CA LYS A 63 -9.96 -34.25 13.70
C LYS A 63 -8.44 -34.20 13.58
N ILE A 64 -7.95 -34.37 12.36
CA ILE A 64 -6.51 -34.30 12.08
C ILE A 64 -6.02 -32.84 12.08
N LYS A 65 -4.72 -32.65 12.33
CA LYS A 65 -4.12 -31.32 12.51
C LYS A 65 -4.37 -30.37 11.33
N SER A 66 -4.37 -30.87 10.09
CA SER A 66 -4.63 -30.07 8.89
C SER A 66 -6.04 -29.46 8.90
N GLN A 67 -7.06 -30.24 9.25
CA GLN A 67 -8.45 -29.77 9.34
C GLN A 67 -8.63 -28.72 10.44
N LEU A 68 -7.91 -28.88 11.57
CA LEU A 68 -7.93 -27.89 12.65
C LEU A 68 -7.27 -26.57 12.23
N LEU A 69 -6.15 -26.65 11.49
CA LEU A 69 -5.47 -25.46 10.94
C LEU A 69 -6.33 -24.75 9.89
N GLU A 70 -7.01 -25.49 9.02
CA GLU A 70 -7.95 -24.92 8.05
C GLU A 70 -9.06 -24.15 8.76
N ARG A 71 -9.63 -24.71 9.82
CA ARG A 71 -10.64 -24.01 10.63
C ARG A 71 -10.08 -22.76 11.29
N ALA A 72 -8.87 -22.82 11.85
CA ALA A 72 -8.20 -21.66 12.42
C ALA A 72 -7.93 -20.56 11.37
N GLN A 73 -7.56 -20.94 10.14
CA GLN A 73 -7.37 -20.00 9.02
C GLN A 73 -8.66 -19.29 8.62
N VAL A 74 -9.80 -19.99 8.63
CA VAL A 74 -11.12 -19.38 8.35
C VAL A 74 -11.50 -18.34 9.42
N LEU A 75 -11.14 -18.59 10.68
CA LEU A 75 -11.43 -17.67 11.78
C LEU A 75 -10.42 -16.52 11.90
N LYS A 76 -9.20 -16.71 11.36
CA LYS A 76 -8.11 -15.74 11.46
C LYS A 76 -8.53 -14.30 11.16
N PRO A 77 -9.26 -13.97 10.07
CA PRO A 77 -9.60 -12.57 9.78
C PRO A 77 -10.50 -11.92 10.84
N GLN A 78 -11.29 -12.72 11.56
CA GLN A 78 -12.23 -12.22 12.57
C GLN A 78 -11.54 -11.87 13.90
N TYR A 79 -10.38 -12.48 14.16
CA TYR A 79 -9.63 -12.32 15.40
C TYR A 79 -8.24 -11.72 15.19
N GLU A 80 -7.96 -11.19 14.00
CA GLU A 80 -6.70 -10.51 13.69
C GLU A 80 -6.70 -9.14 14.38
N GLN A 81 -6.23 -9.12 15.63
CA GLN A 81 -6.06 -7.91 16.44
C GLN A 81 -4.57 -7.64 16.66
N TYR A 82 -4.18 -6.39 16.47
CA TYR A 82 -2.81 -5.94 16.70
C TYR A 82 -2.67 -5.33 18.10
N VAL A 83 -1.50 -5.54 18.69
CA VAL A 83 -1.17 -5.02 20.03
C VAL A 83 -1.28 -3.48 20.07
N ILE A 84 -0.88 -2.82 18.98
CA ILE A 84 -0.89 -1.36 18.87
C ILE A 84 -2.32 -0.77 18.81
N ASP A 85 -3.28 -1.51 18.27
CA ASP A 85 -4.67 -1.07 18.15
C ASP A 85 -5.30 -0.93 19.54
N GLU A 86 -5.01 -1.89 20.43
CA GLU A 86 -5.46 -1.87 21.82
C GLU A 86 -4.79 -0.75 22.62
N LEU A 87 -3.50 -0.51 22.37
CA LEU A 87 -2.73 0.58 22.98
C LEU A 87 -3.33 1.95 22.62
N ALA A 88 -3.61 2.16 21.34
CA ALA A 88 -4.25 3.39 20.87
C ALA A 88 -5.67 3.54 21.41
N LYS A 89 -6.45 2.45 21.43
CA LYS A 89 -7.82 2.44 21.97
C LYS A 89 -7.85 2.79 23.45
N ALA A 90 -6.91 2.28 24.24
CA ALA A 90 -6.75 2.65 25.66
C ALA A 90 -6.43 4.15 25.83
N ALA A 91 -5.77 4.77 24.85
CA ALA A 91 -5.48 6.20 24.81
C ALA A 91 -6.57 7.04 24.10
N ASN A 92 -7.77 6.48 23.90
CA ASN A 92 -8.91 7.06 23.19
C ASN A 92 -8.57 7.55 21.77
N LYS A 93 -7.84 6.72 21.01
CA LYS A 93 -7.40 6.96 19.63
C LYS A 93 -7.73 5.76 18.75
N THR A 94 -7.84 5.99 17.45
CA THR A 94 -8.20 4.94 16.48
C THR A 94 -7.01 4.65 15.57
N VAL A 95 -6.64 3.39 15.42
CA VAL A 95 -5.69 2.94 14.39
C VAL A 95 -6.47 2.42 13.20
N VAL A 96 -6.05 2.84 12.00
CA VAL A 96 -6.59 2.38 10.72
C VAL A 96 -5.44 1.86 9.88
N HIS A 97 -5.64 0.68 9.28
CA HIS A 97 -4.63 0.04 8.46
C HIS A 97 -4.87 0.34 6.98
N VAL A 98 -3.81 0.66 6.23
CA VAL A 98 -3.89 1.00 4.78
C VAL A 98 -4.58 -0.11 3.98
N ARG A 99 -4.33 -1.38 4.32
CA ARG A 99 -4.99 -2.54 3.68
C ARG A 99 -6.52 -2.42 3.73
N LYS A 100 -7.06 -2.12 4.91
CA LYS A 100 -8.51 -2.00 5.10
C LYS A 100 -9.08 -0.81 4.32
N LEU A 101 -8.38 0.32 4.33
CA LEU A 101 -8.78 1.49 3.53
C LEU A 101 -8.76 1.20 2.03
N LEU A 102 -7.81 0.41 1.56
CA LEU A 102 -7.74 -0.02 0.17
C LEU A 102 -8.92 -0.92 -0.19
N GLU A 103 -9.20 -1.94 0.62
CA GLU A 103 -10.34 -2.85 0.41
C GLU A 103 -11.67 -2.06 0.38
N GLU A 104 -11.93 -1.22 1.38
CA GLU A 104 -13.10 -0.35 1.41
C GLU A 104 -13.15 0.63 0.24
N GLY A 105 -11.98 1.16 -0.17
CA GLY A 105 -11.86 2.07 -1.30
C GLY A 105 -12.26 1.40 -2.61
N VAL A 106 -11.80 0.16 -2.83
CA VAL A 106 -12.13 -0.65 -4.01
C VAL A 106 -13.61 -1.01 -4.04
N GLU A 107 -14.19 -1.40 -2.91
CA GLU A 107 -15.63 -1.72 -2.82
C GLU A 107 -16.54 -0.52 -3.13
N ARG A 108 -16.09 0.70 -2.83
CA ARG A 108 -16.83 1.93 -3.12
C ARG A 108 -16.80 2.35 -4.59
N VAL A 109 -15.94 1.76 -5.42
CA VAL A 109 -15.84 2.16 -6.83
C VAL A 109 -17.04 1.63 -7.61
N THR A 110 -17.85 2.55 -8.16
CA THR A 110 -19.01 2.21 -8.97
C THR A 110 -18.68 2.06 -10.45
N PRO A 111 -19.52 1.37 -11.26
CA PRO A 111 -19.33 1.30 -12.71
C PRO A 111 -19.27 2.69 -13.38
N ASP A 112 -20.04 3.66 -12.89
CA ASP A 112 -20.01 5.03 -13.41
C ASP A 112 -18.70 5.73 -13.09
N MET A 113 -18.15 5.53 -11.88
CA MET A 113 -16.82 6.03 -11.55
C MET A 113 -15.76 5.46 -12.50
N TRP A 114 -15.77 4.14 -12.71
CA TRP A 114 -14.89 3.48 -13.68
C TRP A 114 -15.01 4.07 -15.07
N LYS A 115 -16.23 4.25 -15.58
CA LYS A 115 -16.47 4.85 -16.90
C LYS A 115 -15.96 6.28 -16.98
N ASN A 116 -16.16 7.07 -15.93
CA ASN A 116 -15.67 8.45 -15.86
C ASN A 116 -14.14 8.49 -15.86
N PHE A 117 -13.47 7.61 -15.10
CA PHE A 117 -12.01 7.51 -15.10
C PHE A 117 -11.46 7.14 -16.49
N ILE A 118 -12.05 6.13 -17.15
CA ILE A 118 -11.65 5.75 -18.51
C ILE A 118 -11.82 6.93 -19.48
N THR A 119 -12.98 7.60 -19.44
CA THR A 119 -13.26 8.75 -20.30
C THR A 119 -12.25 9.88 -20.09
N HIS A 120 -11.84 10.11 -18.84
CA HIS A 120 -10.83 11.11 -18.53
C HIS A 120 -9.45 10.70 -19.07
N VAL A 121 -9.03 9.46 -18.86
CA VAL A 121 -7.73 8.95 -19.35
C VAL A 121 -7.66 9.05 -20.88
N THR A 122 -8.68 8.63 -21.61
CA THR A 122 -8.72 8.75 -23.08
C THR A 122 -8.57 10.20 -23.52
N LYS A 123 -9.22 11.15 -22.83
CA LYS A 123 -9.05 12.58 -23.13
C LYS A 123 -7.63 13.09 -22.90
N GLU A 124 -6.95 12.62 -21.86
CA GLU A 124 -5.56 13.01 -21.64
C GLU A 124 -4.63 12.36 -22.68
N GLU A 125 -4.86 11.09 -23.02
CA GLU A 125 -4.14 10.41 -24.11
C GLU A 125 -4.29 11.15 -25.45
N ASP A 126 -5.52 11.57 -25.80
CA ASP A 126 -5.77 12.36 -27.03
C ASP A 126 -4.99 13.68 -27.04
N LYS A 127 -4.81 14.32 -25.88
CA LYS A 127 -4.01 15.56 -25.77
C LYS A 127 -2.53 15.27 -25.97
N PHE A 128 -1.99 14.23 -25.33
CA PHE A 128 -0.59 13.85 -25.51
C PHE A 128 -0.32 13.48 -26.96
N TRP A 129 -1.23 12.73 -27.59
CA TRP A 129 -1.15 12.41 -29.01
C TRP A 129 -1.13 13.66 -29.90
N GLN A 130 -2.00 14.64 -29.64
CA GLN A 130 -1.99 15.90 -30.38
C GLN A 130 -0.69 16.69 -30.20
N ILE A 131 -0.12 16.68 -29.00
CA ILE A 131 1.17 17.32 -28.73
C ILE A 131 2.27 16.64 -29.53
N ASP A 132 2.31 15.31 -29.56
CA ASP A 132 3.30 14.55 -30.32
C ASP A 132 3.19 14.85 -31.82
N VAL A 133 1.97 14.87 -32.37
CA VAL A 133 1.72 15.23 -33.77
C VAL A 133 2.19 16.65 -34.09
N LEU A 134 1.84 17.63 -33.25
CA LEU A 134 2.28 19.02 -33.45
C LEU A 134 3.79 19.19 -33.33
N SER A 135 4.42 18.40 -32.46
CA SER A 135 5.87 18.37 -32.31
C SER A 135 6.53 17.85 -33.59
N ASP A 136 6.06 16.73 -34.13
CA ASP A 136 6.56 16.15 -35.38
C ASP A 136 6.37 17.11 -36.56
N GLU A 137 5.19 17.71 -36.71
CA GLU A 137 4.91 18.73 -37.74
C GLU A 137 5.88 19.92 -37.66
N LEU A 138 6.15 20.43 -36.45
CA LEU A 138 7.10 21.53 -36.24
C LEU A 138 8.54 21.15 -36.61
N PHE A 139 8.96 19.91 -36.32
CA PHE A 139 10.29 19.43 -36.70
C PHE A 139 10.43 19.23 -38.21
N ASP A 140 9.38 18.72 -38.88
CA ASP A 140 9.36 18.54 -40.33
C ASP A 140 9.33 19.89 -41.08
N GLU A 141 8.61 20.89 -40.57
CA GLU A 141 8.63 22.26 -41.15
C GLU A 141 9.99 22.97 -40.98
N GLN A 142 10.81 22.58 -40.00
CA GLN A 142 12.15 23.12 -39.79
C GLN A 142 13.24 22.52 -40.68
N GLU A 143 12.95 21.52 -41.53
CA GLU A 143 13.96 20.95 -42.46
C GLU A 143 14.46 21.94 -43.52
N PHE A 144 13.80 23.08 -43.75
CA PHE A 144 14.23 24.07 -44.75
C PHE A 144 14.92 25.30 -44.16
N HIS A 145 15.93 25.12 -43.29
CA HIS A 145 16.85 26.20 -42.93
C HIS A 145 18.28 25.83 -43.35
N VAL A 146 18.58 26.01 -44.64
CA VAL A 146 19.98 26.19 -45.08
C VAL A 146 20.45 27.50 -44.47
N LEU A 147 21.11 27.43 -43.30
CA LEU A 147 21.92 28.53 -42.80
C LEU A 147 23.06 28.73 -43.81
N THR A 148 22.84 29.62 -44.78
CA THR A 148 23.89 30.08 -45.68
C THR A 148 24.83 30.93 -44.83
N ILE A 149 25.86 30.30 -44.27
CA ILE A 149 26.98 31.03 -43.70
C ILE A 149 27.72 31.63 -44.89
N THR A 150 27.31 32.83 -45.35
CA THR A 150 28.19 33.73 -46.10
C THR A 150 29.23 34.26 -45.12
N GLY A 151 30.12 33.38 -44.69
CA GLY A 151 31.28 33.70 -43.89
C GLY A 151 32.42 33.97 -44.85
N ASP A 152 32.62 35.24 -45.19
CA ASP A 152 33.95 35.72 -45.53
C ASP A 152 34.80 35.58 -44.26
N THR A 153 35.34 34.38 -44.04
CA THR A 153 36.37 34.16 -43.03
C THR A 153 37.70 34.41 -43.72
N SER A 154 38.15 35.67 -43.70
CA SER A 154 39.52 36.01 -44.04
C SER A 154 40.44 35.45 -42.96
N SER A 155 40.97 34.25 -43.18
CA SER A 155 42.06 33.73 -42.36
C SER A 155 43.37 34.32 -42.88
N ASP A 156 43.79 35.45 -42.31
CA ASP A 156 45.14 35.94 -42.49
C ASP A 156 46.10 34.98 -41.77
N PHE A 157 46.83 34.22 -42.57
CA PHE A 157 48.03 33.50 -42.16
C PHE A 157 49.18 34.51 -42.18
N ASP A 158 49.67 34.89 -41.00
CA ASP A 158 51.00 35.50 -40.88
C ASP A 158 51.99 34.43 -40.38
N SER A 159 52.93 34.10 -41.27
CA SER A 159 54.12 33.29 -40.99
C SER A 159 55.36 34.20 -41.06
N ASP A 160 56.27 33.94 -40.11
CA ASP A 160 57.61 34.50 -39.84
C ASP A 160 57.73 35.82 -39.05
#